data_AF-A0A8T3N823-F1
#
_entry.id   AF-A0A8T3N823-F1
#
_cell.length_a   1.000
_cell.length_b   1.000
_cell.length_c   1.000
_cell.angle_alpha   90.00
_cell.angle_beta   90.00
_cell.angle_gamma   90.00
#
_symmetry.space_group_name_H-M   'P 1'
#
loop_
_entity.id
_entity.type
_entity.pdbx_description
1 polymer ?
#
loop_
_entity_poly.entity_id
_entity_poly.type
_entity_poly.pdbx_seq_one_letter_code
_entity_poly.pdbx_strand_id
1 'polypeptide(L)' 'MRRPRRNHTAVFKAKVAIAAVKGDQTLAQLAARFDVHPNQITQCKAELLRRAAE' A
#
# COMPACT_ATOMS: atom_id res chain seq x y z
N MET A 1 11.54 21.87 8.55
CA MET A 1 10.39 21.94 7.62
C MET A 1 9.74 20.57 7.52
N ARG A 2 8.44 20.45 7.82
CA ARG A 2 7.71 19.17 7.75
C ARG A 2 7.36 18.90 6.28
N ARG A 3 7.84 17.79 5.71
CA ARG A 3 7.44 17.40 4.34
C ARG A 3 5.91 17.31 4.29
N PRO A 4 5.25 17.94 3.31
CA PRO A 4 3.80 17.86 3.17
C PRO A 4 3.38 16.40 3.01
N ARG A 5 2.30 16.01 3.70
CA ARG A 5 1.77 14.63 3.63
C ARG A 5 1.27 14.38 2.21
N ARG A 6 1.82 13.38 1.54
CA ARG A 6 1.32 12.92 0.24
C ARG A 6 0.00 12.19 0.50
N ASN A 7 -1.13 12.81 0.15
CA ASN A 7 -2.43 12.16 0.25
C ASN A 7 -2.63 11.24 -0.95
N HIS A 8 -2.64 9.93 -0.71
CA HIS A 8 -2.97 8.93 -1.72
C HIS A 8 -4.48 8.63 -1.70
N THR A 9 -5.08 8.55 -2.89
CA THR A 9 -6.49 8.21 -3.05
C THR A 9 -6.77 6.76 -2.63
N ALA A 10 -8.02 6.47 -2.23
CA ALA A 10 -8.42 5.12 -1.84
C ALA A 10 -8.19 4.09 -2.96
N VAL A 11 -8.39 4.49 -4.23
CA VAL A 11 -8.13 3.66 -5.40
C VAL A 11 -6.65 3.31 -5.53
N PHE A 12 -5.75 4.26 -5.26
CA PHE A 12 -4.31 4.03 -5.31
C PHE A 12 -3.87 3.04 -4.22
N LYS A 13 -4.38 3.24 -3.00
CA LYS A 13 -4.18 2.34 -1.86
C LYS A 13 -4.64 0.91 -2.17
N ALA A 14 -5.83 0.75 -2.75
CA ALA A 14 -6.34 -0.56 -3.17
C ALA A 14 -5.44 -1.24 -4.22
N LYS A 15 -4.97 -0.51 -5.24
CA LYS A 15 -4.03 -1.06 -6.24
C LYS A 15 -2.73 -1.56 -5.60
N VAL A 16 -2.17 -0.79 -4.68
CA VAL A 16 -0.94 -1.16 -3.94
C VAL A 16 -1.19 -2.39 -3.05
N ALA A 17 -2.34 -2.45 -2.37
CA ALA A 17 -2.72 -3.59 -1.55
C ALA A 17 -2.90 -4.87 -2.38
N ILE A 18 -3.56 -4.79 -3.54
CA ILE A 18 -3.73 -5.93 -4.45
C ILE A 18 -2.36 -6.42 -4.94
N ALA A 19 -1.47 -5.51 -5.36
CA ALA A 19 -0.13 -5.87 -5.80
C ALA A 19 0.71 -6.50 -4.66
N ALA A 20 0.53 -6.04 -3.42
CA ALA A 20 1.17 -6.61 -2.23
C ALA A 20 0.58 -7.97 -1.80
N VAL A 21 -0.69 -8.26 -2.13
CA VAL A 21 -1.32 -9.57 -1.91
C VAL A 21 -0.87 -10.56 -2.99
N LYS A 22 -0.72 -10.10 -4.23
CA LYS A 22 -0.32 -10.94 -5.36
C LYS A 22 1.09 -11.53 -5.22
N GLY A 23 1.97 -10.89 -4.45
CA GLY A 23 3.28 -11.43 -4.09
C GLY A 23 4.36 -11.35 -5.17
N ASP A 24 4.05 -10.76 -6.33
CA ASP A 24 5.00 -10.60 -7.45
C ASP A 24 6.21 -9.69 -7.13
N GLN A 25 6.08 -8.80 -6.13
CA GLN A 25 7.12 -7.84 -5.76
C GLN A 25 7.27 -7.76 -4.24
N THR A 26 8.50 -7.57 -3.77
CA THR A 26 8.75 -7.35 -2.33
C THR A 26 8.19 -6.00 -1.89
N LEU A 27 7.85 -5.87 -0.60
CA LEU A 27 7.32 -4.60 -0.04
C LEU A 27 8.27 -3.41 -0.30
N ALA A 28 9.58 -3.65 -0.30
CA ALA A 28 10.59 -2.63 -0.62
C ALA A 28 10.55 -2.20 -2.10
N GLN A 29 10.33 -3.13 -3.02
CA GLN A 29 10.21 -2.83 -4.45
C GLN A 29 8.90 -2.10 -4.76
N LEU A 30 7.79 -2.52 -4.12
CA LEU A 30 6.52 -1.79 -4.19
C LEU A 30 6.66 -0.39 -3.60
N ALA A 31 7.36 -0.24 -2.47
CA ALA A 31 7.62 1.04 -1.85
C ALA A 31 8.37 1.99 -2.78
N ALA A 32 9.41 1.51 -3.45
CA ALA A 32 10.16 2.29 -4.44
C ALA A 32 9.33 2.61 -5.69
N ARG A 33 8.54 1.66 -6.20
CA ARG A 33 7.74 1.81 -7.42
C ARG A 33 6.57 2.78 -7.26
N PHE A 34 5.91 2.74 -6.10
CA PHE A 34 4.73 3.56 -5.82
C PHE A 34 5.06 4.79 -4.97
N ASP A 35 6.33 4.99 -4.58
CA ASP A 35 6.77 6.05 -3.65
C ASP A 35 5.97 6.03 -2.34
N VAL A 36 5.65 4.83 -1.85
CA VAL A 36 4.85 4.59 -0.64
C VAL A 36 5.74 3.98 0.43
N HIS A 37 5.60 4.42 1.67
CA HIS A 37 6.34 3.82 2.77
C HIS A 37 5.92 2.34 2.97
N PRO A 38 6.85 1.39 3.15
CA PRO A 38 6.52 -0.03 3.29
C PRO A 38 5.48 -0.31 4.39
N ASN A 39 5.55 0.42 5.51
CA ASN A 39 4.54 0.32 6.58
C ASN A 39 3.11 0.66 6.14
N GLN A 40 2.93 1.59 5.18
CA GLN A 40 1.61 1.90 4.61
C GLN A 40 1.10 0.77 3.72
N ILE A 41 2.00 0.07 3.03
CA ILE A 41 1.66 -1.10 2.20
C ILE A 41 1.15 -2.23 3.09
N THR A 42 1.80 -2.46 4.24
CA THR A 42 1.37 -3.46 5.22
C THR A 42 0.00 -3.14 5.78
N GLN A 43 -0.26 -1.88 6.15
CA GLN A 43 -1.60 -1.45 6.58
C GLN A 43 -2.64 -1.63 5.48
N CYS A 44 -2.31 -1.29 4.23
CA CYS A 44 -3.25 -1.41 3.12
C CYS A 44 -3.61 -2.86 2.82
N LYS A 45 -2.63 -3.75 2.92
CA LYS A 45 -2.84 -5.21 2.83
C LYS A 45 -3.73 -5.72 3.95
N ALA A 46 -3.48 -5.30 5.20
CA ALA A 46 -4.28 -5.69 6.35
C ALA A 46 -5.74 -5.19 6.23
N GLU A 47 -5.94 -3.94 5.80
CA GLU A 47 -7.27 -3.37 5.57
C GLU A 47 -8.03 -4.11 4.46
N LEU A 48 -7.35 -4.48 3.38
CA LEU A 48 -7.94 -5.24 2.27
C LEU A 48 -8.34 -6.65 2.70
N LEU A 49 -7.48 -7.36 3.45
CA LEU A 49 -7.81 -8.69 4.00
C LEU A 49 -8.97 -8.63 4.98
N ARG A 50 -9.01 -7.60 5.84
CA ARG A 50 -10.13 -7.38 6.77
C ARG A 50 -11.44 -7.18 6.02
N ARG A 51 -11.44 -6.38 4.95
CA ARG A 51 -12.63 -6.13 4.11
C ARG A 51 -13.05 -7.33 3.25
N ALA A 52 -12.13 -8.22 2.91
CA ALA A 52 -12.43 -9.43 2.14
C ALA A 52 -12.95 -10.59 3.01
N ALA A 53 -12.73 -10.51 4.33
CA ALA A 53 -13.23 -11.46 5.32
C ALA A 53 -14.58 -11.04 5.95
N GLU A 54 -15.11 -9.87 5.55
CA GLU A 54 -16.43 -9.34 5.89
C GLU A 54 -17.40 -9.60 4.74
#